data_AF-A0A353GSW3-F1
#
_entry.id   AF-A0A353GSW3-F1
#
_cell.length_a   1.000
_cell.length_b   1.000
_cell.length_c   1.000
_cell.angle_alpha   90.00
_cell.angle_beta   90.00
_cell.angle_gamma   90.00
#
_symmetry.space_group_name_H-M   'P 1'
#
loop_
_entity.id
_entity.type
_entity.pdbx_description
1 polymer ?
#
loop_
_entity_poly.entity_id
_entity_poly.type
_entity_poly.pdbx_seq_one_letter_code
_entity_poly.pdbx_strand_id
1 'polypeptide(L)'
;MAEWDGKTYICTNNQKKVFAQIRKNPKVEISAMVGDKWIRLTGKLVVDPRPEARKAMLEATPSLNKMYKVDDGLFEVLYFTEASAMVYSFTGKPVEITL
;
A
#
# COMPACT_ATOMS: atom_id res chain seq x y z
N MET A 1 -5.61 2.77 0.52
CA MET A 1 -5.02 1.94 -0.55
C MET A 1 -5.79 2.24 -1.82
N ALA A 2 -5.19 2.03 -2.98
CA ALA A 2 -5.86 2.15 -4.26
C ALA A 2 -5.50 0.95 -5.14
N GLU A 3 -6.42 0.53 -5.99
CA GLU A 3 -6.16 -0.46 -7.04
C GLU A 3 -6.00 0.27 -8.37
N TRP A 4 -4.88 0.05 -9.05
CA TRP A 4 -4.62 0.67 -10.34
C TRP A 4 -3.67 -0.22 -11.16
N ASP A 5 -3.90 -0.32 -12.47
CA ASP A 5 -3.07 -1.13 -13.38
C ASP A 5 -2.92 -2.61 -12.92
N GLY A 6 -3.98 -3.14 -12.29
CA GLY A 6 -4.01 -4.50 -11.73
C GLY A 6 -3.13 -4.69 -10.49
N LYS A 7 -2.72 -3.62 -9.81
CA LYS A 7 -1.86 -3.69 -8.61
C LYS A 7 -2.44 -2.93 -7.43
N THR A 8 -2.14 -3.41 -6.23
CA THR A 8 -2.46 -2.75 -4.96
C THR A 8 -1.39 -1.72 -4.59
N TYR A 9 -1.82 -0.47 -4.38
CA TYR A 9 -0.99 0.65 -4.00
C TYR A 9 -1.21 1.14 -2.56
N ILE A 10 -0.13 1.59 -1.94
CA ILE A 10 -0.12 2.47 -0.77
C ILE A 10 0.46 3.84 -1.14
N CYS A 11 0.30 4.82 -0.26
CA CYS A 11 0.93 6.12 -0.41
C CYS A 11 1.65 6.54 0.87
N THR A 12 2.68 7.37 0.71
CA THR A 12 3.37 8.04 1.82
C THR A 12 3.97 9.36 1.33
N ASN A 13 4.72 10.03 2.20
CA ASN A 13 5.52 11.20 1.86
C ASN A 13 7.00 10.82 1.92
N ASN A 14 7.80 11.26 0.93
CA ASN A 14 9.21 10.91 0.83
C ASN A 14 10.10 11.41 1.99
N GLN A 15 9.63 12.36 2.80
CA GLN A 15 10.33 12.86 3.99
C GLN A 15 10.14 11.97 5.23
N LYS A 16 9.19 11.01 5.20
CA LYS A 16 8.89 10.18 6.37
C LYS A 16 9.92 9.06 6.53
N LYS A 17 10.25 8.74 7.80
CA LYS A 17 11.13 7.60 8.14
C LYS A 17 10.70 6.28 7.50
N VAL A 18 9.40 6.02 7.42
CA VAL A 18 8.85 4.80 6.79
C VAL A 18 9.21 4.71 5.31
N PHE A 19 9.22 5.83 4.56
CA PHE A 19 9.64 5.83 3.17
C PHE A 19 11.12 5.46 3.04
N ALA A 20 11.98 6.07 3.86
CA ALA A 20 13.40 5.73 3.91
C ALA A 20 13.65 4.25 4.29
N GLN A 21 12.87 3.71 5.22
CA GLN A 21 12.92 2.29 5.60
C GLN A 21 12.56 1.38 4.43
N ILE A 22 11.45 1.65 3.73
CA ILE A 22 11.02 0.87 2.56
C ILE A 22 12.04 0.95 1.42
N ARG A 23 12.59 2.14 1.16
CA ARG A 23 13.66 2.34 0.15
C ARG A 23 14.91 1.53 0.48
N LYS A 24 15.24 1.37 1.76
CA LYS A 24 16.40 0.58 2.22
C LYS A 24 16.12 -0.92 2.23
N ASN A 25 14.92 -1.33 2.63
CA ASN A 25 14.48 -2.72 2.62
C ASN A 25 13.02 -2.78 2.14
N PRO A 26 12.77 -3.23 0.89
CA PRO A 26 11.44 -3.20 0.30
C PRO A 26 10.48 -4.24 0.89
N LYS A 27 10.98 -5.20 1.66
CA LYS A 27 10.17 -6.26 2.29
C LYS A 27 9.32 -5.66 3.40
N VAL A 28 8.00 -5.71 3.26
CA VAL A 28 7.04 -5.18 4.21
C VAL A 28 5.98 -6.21 4.57
N GLU A 29 5.33 -5.99 5.70
CA GLU A 29 4.10 -6.66 6.06
C GLU A 29 3.08 -5.63 6.55
N ILE A 30 1.83 -5.78 6.11
CA ILE A 30 0.69 -5.00 6.57
C ILE A 30 -0.23 -5.94 7.33
N SER A 31 -0.60 -5.53 8.55
CA SER A 31 -1.62 -6.20 9.34
C SER A 31 -2.79 -5.26 9.61
N ALA A 32 -4.00 -5.76 9.44
CA ALA A 32 -5.23 -5.02 9.71
C ALA A 32 -6.32 -5.97 10.22
N MET A 33 -7.18 -5.49 11.10
CA MET A 33 -8.25 -6.27 11.72
C MET A 33 -9.60 -5.57 11.53
N VAL A 34 -10.63 -6.34 11.20
CA VAL A 34 -12.03 -5.89 11.15
C VAL A 34 -12.87 -6.94 11.87
N GLY A 35 -13.54 -6.53 12.96
CA GLY A 35 -14.26 -7.46 13.82
C GLY A 35 -13.32 -8.50 14.43
N ASP A 36 -13.62 -9.78 14.19
CA ASP A 36 -12.88 -10.95 14.69
C ASP A 36 -11.88 -11.53 13.68
N LYS A 37 -11.72 -10.87 12.51
CA LYS A 37 -10.84 -11.30 11.43
C LYS A 37 -9.70 -10.32 11.22
N TRP A 38 -8.51 -10.84 10.92
CA TRP A 38 -7.35 -10.02 10.56
C TRP A 38 -6.62 -10.57 9.35
N ILE A 39 -5.98 -9.67 8.61
CA ILE A 39 -5.14 -10.00 7.46
C ILE A 39 -3.67 -9.77 7.81
N ARG A 40 -2.78 -10.61 7.27
CA ARG A 40 -1.35 -10.32 7.15
C ARG A 40 -0.99 -10.39 5.68
N LEU A 41 -0.65 -9.24 5.11
CA LEU A 41 -0.22 -9.07 3.73
C LEU A 41 1.30 -8.85 3.73
N THR A 42 2.05 -9.84 3.26
CA THR A 42 3.51 -9.80 3.21
C THR A 42 3.96 -9.66 1.76
N GLY A 43 4.90 -8.78 1.47
CA GLY A 43 5.35 -8.56 0.10
C GLY A 43 6.49 -7.55 -0.04
N LYS A 44 6.75 -7.12 -1.27
CA LYS A 44 7.76 -6.08 -1.57
C LYS A 44 7.13 -4.86 -2.21
N LEU A 45 7.39 -3.69 -1.63
CA LEU A 45 6.95 -2.41 -2.18
C LEU A 45 8.04 -1.73 -3.01
N VAL A 46 7.64 -1.15 -4.14
CA VAL A 46 8.50 -0.28 -4.95
C VAL A 46 7.78 1.02 -5.28
N VAL A 47 8.54 2.10 -5.42
CA VAL A 47 8.01 3.41 -5.80
C VAL A 47 7.58 3.39 -7.27
N ASP A 48 6.40 3.93 -7.57
CA ASP A 48 5.99 4.19 -8.93
C ASP A 48 6.23 5.67 -9.27
N PRO A 49 7.19 5.98 -10.15
CA PRO A 49 7.50 7.37 -10.49
C PRO A 49 6.42 8.01 -11.39
N ARG A 50 5.53 7.21 -11.98
CA ARG A 50 4.52 7.65 -12.94
C ARG A 50 3.53 8.63 -12.29
N PRO A 51 3.36 9.86 -12.80
CA PRO A 51 2.37 10.81 -12.28
C PRO A 51 0.93 10.27 -12.38
N GLU A 52 0.64 9.38 -13.33
CA GLU A 52 -0.64 8.70 -13.49
C GLU A 52 -0.99 7.85 -12.26
N ALA A 53 -0.01 7.17 -11.67
CA ALA A 53 -0.21 6.38 -10.45
C ALA A 53 -0.53 7.27 -9.25
N ARG A 54 0.16 8.42 -9.11
CA ARG A 54 -0.16 9.42 -8.08
C ARG A 54 -1.56 10.00 -8.28
N LYS A 55 -1.92 10.33 -9.52
CA LYS A 55 -3.26 10.81 -9.88
C LYS A 55 -4.33 9.79 -9.50
N ALA A 56 -4.16 8.53 -9.88
CA ALA A 56 -5.10 7.45 -9.55
C ALA A 56 -5.31 7.29 -8.03
N MET A 57 -4.24 7.40 -7.22
CA MET A 57 -4.37 7.37 -5.76
C MET A 57 -5.19 8.55 -5.21
N LEU A 58 -4.97 9.76 -5.73
CA LEU A 58 -5.70 10.96 -5.32
C LEU A 58 -7.17 10.93 -5.75
N GLU A 59 -7.48 10.33 -6.90
CA GLU A 59 -8.84 10.10 -7.38
C GLU A 59 -9.56 9.03 -6.52
N ALA A 60 -8.87 7.93 -6.21
CA ALA A 60 -9.42 6.85 -5.37
C ALA A 60 -9.58 7.26 -3.90
N THR A 61 -8.75 8.19 -3.41
CA THR A 61 -8.80 8.69 -2.02
C THR A 61 -8.85 10.23 -1.98
N PRO A 62 -10.01 10.86 -2.28
CA PRO A 62 -10.12 12.31 -2.44
C PRO A 62 -9.69 13.14 -1.23
N SER A 63 -9.75 12.58 -0.03
CA SER A 63 -9.32 13.25 1.21
C SER A 63 -7.83 13.61 1.23
N LEU A 64 -7.00 12.92 0.44
CA LEU A 64 -5.56 13.19 0.32
C LEU A 64 -5.26 14.52 -0.38
N ASN A 65 -6.17 15.03 -1.22
CA ASN A 65 -6.00 16.30 -1.95
C ASN A 65 -5.88 17.52 -1.02
N LYS A 66 -6.23 17.39 0.27
CA LYS A 66 -6.01 18.44 1.28
C LYS A 66 -4.53 18.63 1.63
N MET A 67 -3.69 17.62 1.37
CA MET A 67 -2.28 17.59 1.78
C MET A 67 -1.33 17.42 0.59
N TYR A 68 -1.77 16.78 -0.49
CA TYR A 68 -0.90 16.37 -1.59
C TYR A 68 -1.40 16.80 -2.97
N LYS A 69 -0.47 16.93 -3.91
CA LYS A 69 -0.71 17.11 -5.35
C LYS A 69 0.17 16.13 -6.14
N VAL A 70 -0.15 15.93 -7.42
CA VAL A 70 0.61 15.01 -8.29
C VAL A 70 2.09 15.44 -8.45
N ASP A 71 2.34 16.74 -8.37
CA ASP A 71 3.61 17.41 -8.68
C ASP A 71 4.20 18.19 -7.49
N ASP A 72 3.76 17.90 -6.26
CA ASP A 72 4.25 18.60 -5.05
C ASP A 72 5.67 18.22 -4.62
N GLY A 73 6.29 17.22 -5.27
CA GLY A 73 7.62 16.71 -4.93
C GLY A 73 7.71 15.98 -3.58
N LEU A 74 6.58 15.68 -2.94
CA LEU A 74 6.47 15.06 -1.63
C LEU A 74 5.69 13.74 -1.67
N PHE A 75 4.61 13.71 -2.44
CA PHE A 75 3.67 12.60 -2.48
C PHE A 75 4.23 11.42 -3.27
N GLU A 76 4.33 10.27 -2.60
CA GLU A 76 4.84 9.04 -3.19
C GLU A 76 3.78 7.96 -3.14
N VAL A 77 3.65 7.21 -4.23
CA VAL A 77 2.84 5.99 -4.30
C VAL A 77 3.73 4.80 -4.55
N LEU A 78 3.42 3.69 -3.88
CA LEU A 78 4.17 2.46 -3.94
C LEU A 78 3.22 1.30 -4.17
N TYR A 79 3.63 0.32 -4.98
CA TYR A 79 2.84 -0.88 -5.24
C TYR A 79 3.59 -2.15 -4.85
N PHE A 80 2.83 -3.21 -4.60
CA PHE A 80 3.37 -4.53 -4.35
C PHE A 80 3.83 -5.19 -5.65
N THR A 81 5.13 -5.52 -5.74
CA THR A 81 5.70 -6.30 -6.87
C THR A 81 5.44 -7.79 -6.75
N GLU A 82 5.37 -8.26 -5.51
CA GLU A 82 5.02 -9.61 -5.10
C GLU A 82 4.30 -9.47 -3.75
N ALA A 83 3.23 -10.23 -3.54
CA ALA A 83 2.55 -10.26 -2.26
C ALA A 83 1.79 -11.58 -2.04
N SER A 84 1.72 -11.98 -0.77
CA SER A 84 0.88 -13.07 -0.30
C SER A 84 0.09 -12.57 0.90
N ALA A 85 -1.20 -12.89 0.95
CA ALA A 85 -2.05 -12.51 2.08
C ALA A 85 -2.61 -13.74 2.79
N MET A 86 -2.60 -13.70 4.12
CA MET A 86 -3.29 -14.67 4.97
C MET A 86 -4.36 -13.95 5.76
N VAL A 87 -5.59 -14.45 5.70
CA VAL A 87 -6.72 -13.99 6.52
C VAL A 87 -6.97 -15.00 7.62
N TYR A 88 -7.04 -14.52 8.85
CA TYR A 88 -7.23 -15.31 10.04
C TYR A 88 -8.53 -14.92 10.75
N SER A 89 -9.00 -15.80 11.63
CA SER A 89 -10.09 -15.55 12.56
C SER A 89 -9.85 -16.34 13.84
N PHE A 90 -10.57 -16.03 14.93
CA PHE A 90 -10.43 -16.78 16.18
C PHE A 90 -11.00 -18.21 16.10
N THR A 91 -11.95 -18.46 15.20
CA THR A 91 -12.75 -19.70 15.17
C THR A 91 -12.59 -20.53 13.90
N GLY A 92 -12.11 -19.92 12.81
CA GLY A 92 -11.94 -20.56 11.51
C GLY A 92 -10.49 -20.83 11.15
N LYS A 93 -10.29 -21.71 10.16
CA LYS A 93 -8.98 -21.96 9.56
C LYS A 93 -8.50 -20.71 8.78
N PRO A 94 -7.17 -20.45 8.73
CA PRO A 94 -6.64 -19.38 7.90
C PRO A 94 -6.97 -19.58 6.42
N VAL A 95 -7.21 -18.47 5.72
CA VAL A 95 -7.46 -18.43 4.28
C VAL A 95 -6.28 -17.76 3.59
N GLU A 96 -5.69 -18.43 2.61
CA GLU A 96 -4.62 -17.89 1.78
C GLU A 96 -5.20 -17.15 0.56
N ILE A 97 -4.60 -16.00 0.24
CA ILE A 97 -4.90 -15.18 -0.93
C ILE A 97 -3.58 -14.96 -1.68
N THR A 98 -3.50 -15.50 -2.89
CA THR A 98 -2.39 -15.28 -3.81
C THR A 98 -2.69 -14.06 -4.68
N LEU A 99 -1.79 -13.08 -4.69
CA LEU A 99 -1.87 -11.84 -5.47
C LEU A 99 -0.93 -11.87 -6.68
#